data_AF-A0A5C6KP74-F1
#
_entry.id   AF-A0A5C6KP74-F1
#
_cell.length_a   1.000
_cell.length_b   1.000
_cell.length_c   1.000
_cell.angle_alpha   90.00
_cell.angle_beta   90.00
_cell.angle_gamma   90.00
#
_symmetry.space_group_name_H-M   'P 1'
#
loop_
_entity.id
_entity.type
_entity.pdbx_description
1 polymer ?
#
loop_
_entity_poly.entity_id
_entity_poly.type
_entity_poly.pdbx_seq_one_letter_code
_entity_poly.pdbx_strand_id
1 'polypeptide(L)'
;MMRKSLSYMIYGWEELQNYRKDGRYTIDNIFVERAIRPFTVHRKNSLFFSSEEGVETALAFFTLIETCKNVGLNQSDYIATTIKLLMDGNKNYDDLVPMSMAI
;
A
#
# COMPACT_ATOMS: atom_id res chain seq x y z
N MET A 1 -11.16 -27.21 -4.45
CA MET A 1 -10.73 -25.89 -4.95
C MET A 1 -11.50 -25.46 -6.20
N MET A 2 -11.54 -26.26 -7.27
CA MET A 2 -12.16 -25.90 -8.56
C MET A 2 -13.61 -25.38 -8.48
N ARG A 3 -14.49 -26.01 -7.69
CA ARG A 3 -15.88 -25.53 -7.51
C ARG A 3 -15.94 -24.10 -6.93
N LYS A 4 -15.13 -23.77 -5.93
CA LYS A 4 -15.11 -22.42 -5.31
C LYS A 4 -14.63 -21.36 -6.31
N SER A 5 -13.59 -21.67 -7.08
CA SER A 5 -13.09 -20.79 -8.13
C SER A 5 -14.13 -20.54 -9.23
N LEU A 6 -14.84 -21.60 -9.65
CA LEU A 6 -15.90 -21.48 -10.64
C LEU A 6 -17.08 -20.64 -10.13
N SER A 7 -17.49 -20.86 -8.88
CA SER A 7 -18.52 -20.04 -8.23
C SER A 7 -18.10 -18.57 -8.17
N TYR A 8 -16.87 -18.27 -7.75
CA TYR A 8 -16.36 -16.90 -7.71
C TYR A 8 -16.43 -16.22 -9.08
N MET A 9 -15.97 -16.92 -10.13
CA MET A 9 -16.02 -16.40 -11.51
C MET A 9 -17.44 -16.15 -11.98
N ILE A 10 -18.38 -17.05 -11.69
CA ILE A 10 -19.79 -16.93 -12.10
C ILE A 10 -20.46 -15.75 -11.37
N TYR A 11 -20.27 -15.63 -10.05
CA TYR A 11 -20.90 -14.57 -9.27
C TYR A 11 -20.32 -13.19 -9.54
N GLY A 12 -19.04 -13.09 -9.89
CA GLY A 12 -18.35 -11.82 -10.18
C GLY A 12 -18.14 -11.53 -11.67
N TRP A 13 -18.87 -12.20 -12.57
CA TRP A 13 -18.57 -12.17 -14.01
C TRP A 13 -18.72 -10.78 -14.64
N GLU A 14 -19.67 -9.97 -14.15
CA GLU A 14 -19.86 -8.62 -14.66
C GLU A 14 -18.70 -7.71 -14.23
N GLU A 15 -18.25 -7.81 -12.97
CA GLU A 15 -17.14 -7.03 -12.44
C GLU A 15 -15.82 -7.42 -13.10
N LEU A 16 -15.58 -8.71 -13.30
CA LEU A 16 -14.40 -9.24 -13.98
C LEU A 16 -14.28 -8.73 -15.43
N GLN A 17 -15.37 -8.30 -16.06
CA GLN A 17 -15.38 -7.74 -17.41
C GLN A 17 -15.28 -6.22 -17.46
N ASN A 18 -15.21 -5.52 -16.32
CA ASN A 18 -15.20 -4.05 -16.30
C ASN A 18 -13.98 -3.44 -17.03
N TYR A 19 -12.87 -4.17 -17.14
CA TYR A 19 -11.72 -3.75 -17.97
C TYR A 19 -12.07 -3.54 -19.45
N ARG A 20 -13.15 -4.15 -19.95
CA ARG A 20 -13.64 -3.94 -21.32
C ARG A 20 -14.39 -2.61 -21.47
N LYS A 21 -14.89 -2.06 -20.36
CA LYS A 21 -15.71 -0.84 -20.31
C LYS A 21 -14.86 0.39 -19.96
N ASP A 22 -13.78 0.21 -19.22
CA ASP A 22 -12.90 1.29 -18.77
C ASP A 22 -11.43 0.84 -18.84
N GLY A 23 -10.65 1.53 -19.68
CA GLY A 23 -9.23 1.23 -19.93
C GLY A 23 -8.29 1.54 -18.76
N ARG A 24 -8.80 2.12 -17.65
CA ARG A 24 -8.04 2.28 -16.41
C ARG A 24 -7.90 0.96 -15.64
N TYR A 25 -8.77 -0.02 -15.88
CA TYR A 25 -8.65 -1.35 -15.28
C TYR A 25 -7.79 -2.27 -16.14
N THR A 26 -6.97 -3.07 -15.48
CA THR A 26 -6.23 -4.17 -16.09
C THR A 26 -7.06 -5.45 -16.06
N ILE A 27 -6.84 -6.35 -17.02
CA ILE A 27 -7.50 -7.68 -17.05
C ILE A 27 -7.07 -8.56 -15.87
N ASP A 28 -5.86 -8.33 -15.35
CA ASP A 28 -5.27 -9.05 -14.24
C ASP A 28 -4.97 -8.11 -13.06
N ASN A 29 -4.63 -8.73 -11.93
CA ASN A 29 -4.34 -8.02 -10.68
C ASN A 29 -2.84 -7.96 -10.35
N ILE A 30 -1.95 -8.10 -11.36
CA ILE A 30 -0.51 -8.30 -11.11
C ILE A 30 0.12 -7.14 -10.35
N PHE A 31 -0.32 -5.91 -10.61
CA PHE A 31 0.19 -4.71 -9.95
C PHE A 31 -0.11 -4.72 -8.45
N VAL A 32 -1.35 -5.02 -8.07
CA VAL A 32 -1.76 -5.07 -6.66
C VAL A 32 -1.11 -6.26 -5.96
N GLU A 33 -1.05 -7.43 -6.60
CA GLU A 33 -0.37 -8.60 -6.05
C GLU A 33 1.11 -8.32 -5.79
N ARG A 34 1.80 -7.66 -6.74
CA ARG A 34 3.20 -7.25 -6.56
C ARG A 34 3.35 -6.22 -5.45
N ALA A 35 2.42 -5.27 -5.32
CA ALA A 35 2.46 -4.26 -4.26
C ALA A 35 2.25 -4.86 -2.86
N ILE A 36 1.33 -5.82 -2.70
CA ILE A 36 1.05 -6.43 -1.38
C ILE A 36 2.06 -7.53 -1.00
N ARG A 37 2.73 -8.14 -1.98
CA ARG A 37 3.62 -9.28 -1.75
C ARG A 37 4.73 -9.01 -0.72
N PRO A 38 5.49 -7.90 -0.76
CA PRO A 38 6.52 -7.61 0.25
C PRO A 38 5.99 -7.66 1.68
N PHE A 39 4.81 -7.08 1.92
CA PHE A 39 4.15 -7.13 3.22
C PHE A 39 3.76 -8.57 3.61
N THR A 40 3.11 -9.31 2.71
CA THR A 40 2.68 -10.69 3.02
C THR A 40 3.86 -11.62 3.36
N VAL A 41 4.99 -11.45 2.67
CA VAL A 41 6.24 -12.18 2.93
C VAL A 41 6.84 -11.76 4.27
N HIS A 42 6.90 -10.46 4.54
CA HIS A 42 7.40 -9.94 5.81
C HIS A 42 6.55 -10.42 6.99
N ARG A 43 5.22 -10.37 6.88
CA ARG A 43 4.28 -10.87 7.90
C ARG A 43 4.50 -12.34 8.21
N LYS A 44 4.72 -13.18 7.18
CA LYS A 44 4.99 -14.61 7.36
C LYS A 44 6.31 -14.87 8.08
N ASN A 45 7.31 -14.00 7.90
CA ASN A 45 8.67 -14.18 8.41
C ASN A 45 8.97 -13.38 9.69
N SER A 46 8.01 -12.61 10.19
CA SER A 46 8.19 -11.79 11.39
C SER A 46 7.68 -12.55 12.61
N LEU A 47 8.47 -12.53 13.68
CA LEU A 47 8.12 -13.05 15.00
C LEU A 47 7.31 -12.05 15.85
N PHE A 48 7.11 -10.83 15.34
CA PHE A 48 6.67 -9.68 16.14
C PHE A 48 5.23 -9.23 15.89
N PHE A 49 4.51 -9.87 14.96
CA PHE A 49 3.07 -9.63 14.74
C PHE A 49 2.22 -10.42 15.73
N SER A 50 2.35 -10.11 17.02
CA SER A 50 1.68 -10.87 18.09
C SER A 50 0.40 -10.20 18.64
N SER A 51 0.07 -8.98 18.20
CA SER A 51 -1.17 -8.28 18.57
C SER A 51 -1.78 -7.54 17.39
N GLU A 52 -3.09 -7.31 17.43
CA GLU A 52 -3.83 -6.55 16.41
C GLU A 52 -3.32 -5.11 16.32
N GLU A 53 -3.12 -4.43 17.45
CA GLU A 53 -2.54 -3.08 17.53
C GLU A 53 -1.13 -3.01 16.89
N GLY A 54 -0.31 -4.04 17.08
CA GLY A 54 1.01 -4.13 16.48
C GLY A 54 0.96 -4.29 14.95
N VAL A 55 -0.03 -5.04 14.45
CA VAL A 55 -0.30 -5.18 13.02
C VAL A 55 -0.77 -3.86 12.42
N GLU A 56 -1.69 -3.14 13.08
CA GLU A 56 -2.17 -1.83 12.62
C GLU A 56 -1.03 -0.81 12.53
N THR A 57 -0.21 -0.73 13.58
CA THR A 57 0.95 0.18 13.61
C THR A 57 1.92 -0.12 12.48
N ALA A 58 2.24 -1.40 12.26
CA ALA A 58 3.12 -1.78 11.17
C ALA A 58 2.52 -1.49 9.79
N LEU A 59 1.22 -1.73 9.59
CA LEU A 59 0.52 -1.40 8.35
C LEU A 59 0.59 0.09 8.03
N ALA A 60 0.51 0.97 9.03
CA ALA A 60 0.69 2.40 8.85
C ALA A 60 2.11 2.72 8.31
N PHE A 61 3.15 2.15 8.91
CA PHE A 61 4.53 2.33 8.42
C PHE A 61 4.76 1.74 7.03
N PHE A 62 4.24 0.54 6.75
CA PHE A 62 4.35 -0.08 5.42
C PHE A 62 3.66 0.77 4.36
N THR A 63 2.46 1.29 4.66
CA THR A 63 1.73 2.19 3.76
C THR A 63 2.55 3.44 3.48
N LEU A 64 3.15 4.05 4.50
CA LEU A 64 3.99 5.24 4.35
C LEU A 64 5.24 4.97 3.48
N ILE A 65 5.93 3.86 3.75
CA ILE A 65 7.11 3.43 3.01
C ILE A 65 6.79 3.16 1.53
N GLU A 66 5.69 2.44 1.25
CA GLU A 66 5.27 2.19 -0.13
C GLU A 66 4.79 3.46 -0.83
N THR A 67 4.16 4.38 -0.11
CA THR A 67 3.81 5.70 -0.66
C THR A 67 5.05 6.47 -1.10
N CYS A 68 6.11 6.50 -0.26
CA CYS A 68 7.39 7.12 -0.61
C CYS A 68 8.01 6.47 -1.85
N LYS A 69 8.00 5.13 -1.95
CA LYS A 69 8.50 4.40 -3.12
C LYS A 69 7.75 4.76 -4.40
N ASN A 70 6.42 4.86 -4.33
CA ASN A 70 5.59 5.19 -5.48
C ASN A 70 5.86 6.58 -6.04
N VAL A 71 6.31 7.52 -5.20
CA VAL A 71 6.71 8.88 -5.62
C VAL A 71 8.21 9.03 -5.84
N GLY A 72 8.98 7.94 -5.76
CA GLY A 72 10.44 7.95 -5.99
C GLY A 72 11.28 8.56 -4.86
N LEU A 73 10.71 8.72 -3.67
CA LEU A 73 11.41 9.27 -2.51
C LEU A 73 12.16 8.19 -1.71
N ASN A 74 13.33 8.59 -1.20
CA ASN A 74 14.01 7.84 -0.15
C ASN A 74 13.21 7.95 1.15
N GLN A 75 12.88 6.80 1.75
CA GLN A 75 11.96 6.73 2.89
C GLN A 75 12.60 7.24 4.17
N SER A 76 13.92 7.02 4.35
CA SER A 76 14.67 7.51 5.50
C SER A 76 14.79 9.03 5.46
N ASP A 77 15.09 9.59 4.29
CA ASP A 77 15.20 11.04 4.11
C ASP A 77 13.86 11.74 4.32
N TYR A 78 12.77 11.15 3.81
CA TYR A 78 11.42 11.64 4.06
C TYR A 78 11.09 11.66 5.56
N ILE A 79 11.29 10.54 6.28
CA ILE A 79 10.99 10.48 7.72
C ILE A 79 11.81 11.50 8.51
N ALA A 80 13.11 11.62 8.21
CA ALA A 80 13.99 12.57 8.88
C ALA A 80 13.55 14.02 8.64
N THR A 81 13.19 14.35 7.39
CA THR A 81 12.74 15.69 7.01
C THR A 81 11.40 16.04 7.65
N THR A 82 10.43 15.12 7.61
CA THR A 82 9.11 15.30 8.23
C THR A 82 9.23 15.50 9.74
N ILE A 83 10.04 14.70 10.44
CA ILE A 83 10.27 14.87 11.88
C ILE A 83 10.89 16.23 12.18
N LYS A 84 11.88 16.66 11.39
CA LYS A 84 12.52 17.96 11.55
C LYS A 84 11.51 19.10 11.39
N LEU A 85 10.69 19.08 10.35
CA LEU A 85 9.65 20.10 10.12
C LEU A 85 8.60 20.14 11.24
N LEU A 86 8.21 18.99 11.76
CA LEU A 86 7.31 18.90 12.91
C LEU A 86 7.95 19.50 14.17
N MET A 87 9.23 19.22 14.42
CA MET A 87 9.98 19.79 15.55
C MET A 87 10.16 21.30 15.43
N ASP A 88 10.32 21.81 14.21
CA ASP A 88 10.38 23.24 13.90
C ASP A 88 9.01 23.93 14.02
N GLY A 89 7.95 23.19 14.35
CA GLY A 89 6.62 23.71 14.65
C GLY A 89 5.68 23.77 13.45
N ASN A 90 6.03 23.13 12.32
CA ASN A 90 5.11 23.03 11.18
C ASN A 90 3.89 22.17 11.57
N LYS A 91 2.70 22.77 11.52
CA LYS A 91 1.42 22.10 11.77
C LYS A 91 0.59 21.87 10.50
N ASN A 92 1.13 22.27 9.35
CA ASN A 92 0.49 22.05 8.07
C ASN A 92 0.85 20.66 7.55
N TYR A 93 -0.05 19.70 7.74
CA TYR A 93 0.19 18.31 7.35
C TYR A 93 0.25 18.09 5.84
N ASP A 94 -0.33 19.00 5.04
CA ASP A 94 -0.26 18.92 3.58
C ASP A 94 1.19 19.12 3.07
N ASP A 95 2.01 19.86 3.83
CA ASP A 95 3.44 20.03 3.53
C ASP A 95 4.27 18.81 3.96
N LEU A 96 3.67 17.89 4.71
CA LEU A 96 4.37 16.76 5.34
C LEU A 96 4.14 15.44 4.62
N VAL A 97 3.22 15.36 3.66
CA VAL A 97 2.94 14.12 2.92
C VAL A 97 4.05 13.80 1.91
N PRO A 98 4.28 12.51 1.58
CA PRO A 98 5.34 12.16 0.62
C PRO A 98 5.17 12.84 -0.75
N MET A 99 3.92 13.10 -1.15
CA MET A 99 3.62 13.67 -2.47
C MET A 99 4.00 15.15 -2.59
N SER A 100 4.07 15.91 -1.49
CA SER A 100 4.47 17.32 -1.51
C SER A 100 5.99 17.50 -1.45
N MET A 101 6.71 16.48 -0.99
CA MET A 101 8.18 16.45 -0.94
C MET A 101 8.82 15.79 -2.17
N ALA A 102 8.01 15.16 -3.02
CA ALA A 102 8.47 14.59 -4.28
C ALA A 102 8.74 15.70 -5.30
N ILE A 103 9.92 15.67 -5.93
CA ILE A 103 10.34 16.62 -6.99
C ILE A 103 9.74 16.21 -8.34
#